data_AF-A7B5V9-F1
#
_entry.id   AF-A7B5V9-F1
#
_cell.length_a   1.000
_cell.length_b   1.000
_cell.length_c   1.000
_cell.angle_alpha   90.00
_cell.angle_beta   90.00
_cell.angle_gamma   90.00
#
_symmetry.space_group_name_H-M   'P 1'
#
loop_
_entity.id
_entity.type
_entity.pdbx_description
1 polymer ?
#
loop_
_entity_poly.entity_id
_entity_poly.type
_entity_poly.pdbx_seq_one_letter_code
_entity_poly.pdbx_strand_id
1 'polypeptide(L)' 'MMSKDTDDIKLIKKAIRGNSTAYGYLIEKHRTYLYKMAFLYTKNEQDALDVVGDTVLKGYLQIKTRLCFRHGLHEC' A
#
# COMPACT_ATOMS: atom_id res chain seq x y z
N MET A 1 -19.23 8.73 -14.90
CA MET A 1 -18.61 7.38 -14.74
C MET A 1 -17.18 7.50 -15.27
N MET A 2 -16.18 7.14 -14.45
CA MET A 2 -14.75 6.92 -14.78
C MET A 2 -13.87 8.13 -15.19
N SER A 3 -13.11 8.67 -14.23
CA SER A 3 -11.88 9.45 -14.52
C SER A 3 -10.78 9.27 -13.45
N LYS A 4 -10.95 8.37 -12.46
CA LYS A 4 -10.08 8.32 -11.27
C LYS A 4 -8.76 7.56 -11.49
N ASP A 5 -8.74 6.59 -12.39
CA ASP A 5 -7.62 5.65 -12.57
C ASP A 5 -6.32 6.32 -13.03
N THR A 6 -6.40 7.36 -13.85
CA THR A 6 -5.22 8.09 -14.35
C THR A 6 -4.48 8.87 -13.26
N ASP A 7 -5.21 9.40 -12.28
CA ASP A 7 -4.61 10.12 -11.15
C ASP A 7 -3.98 9.15 -10.16
N ASP A 8 -4.63 7.99 -9.95
CA ASP A 8 -4.08 6.92 -9.12
C ASP A 8 -2.73 6.43 -9.67
N ILE A 9 -2.61 6.22 -10.98
CA ILE A 9 -1.33 5.84 -11.63
C ILE A 9 -0.25 6.92 -11.42
N LYS A 10 -0.60 8.20 -11.47
CA LYS A 10 0.35 9.30 -11.21
C LYS A 10 0.77 9.35 -9.75
N LEU A 11 -0.16 9.15 -8.81
CA LEU A 11 0.15 9.06 -7.38
C LEU A 11 1.02 7.85 -7.06
N ILE A 12 0.74 6.69 -7.66
CA ILE A 12 1.55 5.46 -7.51
C ILE A 12 2.98 5.71 -7.98
N LYS A 13 3.18 6.33 -9.16
CA LYS A 13 4.53 6.68 -9.64
C LYS A 13 5.26 7.65 -8.70
N LYS A 14 4.57 8.60 -8.09
CA LYS A 14 5.14 9.51 -7.08
C LYS A 14 5.48 8.78 -5.78
N ALA A 15 4.62 7.87 -5.33
CA ALA A 15 4.82 7.05 -4.13
C ALA A 15 6.05 6.14 -4.29
N ILE A 16 6.19 5.48 -5.44
CA ILE A 16 7.35 4.63 -5.77
C ILE A 16 8.66 5.43 -5.77
N ARG A 17 8.60 6.72 -6.14
CA ARG A 17 9.77 7.60 -6.17
C ARG A 17 10.23 8.06 -4.77
N GLY A 18 9.55 7.64 -3.71
CA GLY A 18 9.88 7.98 -2.32
C GLY A 18 8.98 9.06 -1.69
N ASN A 19 7.86 9.40 -2.33
CA ASN A 19 6.91 10.35 -1.74
C ASN A 19 5.95 9.62 -0.77
N SER A 20 6.28 9.66 0.52
CA SER A 20 5.49 9.04 1.59
C SER A 20 4.07 9.60 1.70
N THR A 21 3.87 10.89 1.39
CA THR A 21 2.56 11.56 1.42
C THR A 21 1.62 11.02 0.33
N ALA A 22 2.15 10.80 -0.88
CA ALA A 22 1.39 10.22 -1.98
C ALA A 22 0.97 8.77 -1.69
N TYR A 23 1.83 8.01 -0.98
CA TYR A 23 1.50 6.67 -0.54
C TYR A 23 0.36 6.68 0.48
N GLY A 24 0.42 7.55 1.50
CA GLY A 24 -0.63 7.67 2.51
C GLY A 24 -2.00 7.96 1.91
N TYR A 25 -2.07 8.89 0.94
CA TYR A 25 -3.32 9.23 0.25
C TYR A 25 -3.90 8.06 -0.56
N LEU A 26 -3.03 7.30 -1.22
CA LEU A 26 -3.42 6.10 -1.97
C LEU A 26 -3.98 5.02 -1.03
N ILE A 27 -3.30 4.79 0.10
CA ILE A 27 -3.75 3.82 1.11
C ILE A 27 -5.09 4.23 1.70
N GLU A 28 -5.28 5.49 2.08
CA GLU A 28 -6.55 5.96 2.65
C GLU A 28 -7.72 5.71 1.68
N LYS A 29 -7.51 5.97 0.39
CA LYS A 29 -8.51 5.69 -0.66
C LYS A 29 -8.84 4.21 -0.79
N HIS A 30 -7.83 3.33 -0.70
CA HIS A 30 -8.02 1.89 -0.83
C HIS A 30 -8.38 1.19 0.49
N ARG A 31 -8.19 1.83 1.66
CA ARG A 31 -8.38 1.25 2.99
C ARG A 31 -9.78 0.69 3.17
N THR A 32 -10.80 1.44 2.74
CA THR A 32 -12.21 1.02 2.84
C THR A 32 -12.51 -0.23 2.02
N TYR A 33 -11.87 -0.38 0.85
CA TYR A 33 -12.02 -1.57 0.01
C TYR A 33 -11.29 -2.77 0.61
N LEU A 34 -10.03 -2.58 1.04
CA LEU A 34 -9.23 -3.58 1.73
C LEU A 34 -9.92 -4.09 3.00
N TYR A 35 -10.50 -3.20 3.81
CA TYR A 35 -11.22 -3.57 5.01
C TYR A 35 -12.46 -4.42 4.72
N LYS A 36 -13.26 -4.07 3.71
CA LYS A 36 -14.42 -4.86 3.29
C LYS A 36 -14.03 -6.27 2.85
N MET A 37 -12.94 -6.38 2.08
CA MET A 37 -12.43 -7.68 1.62
C MET A 37 -11.87 -8.49 2.79
N ALA A 38 -11.04 -7.90 3.65
CA ALA A 38 -10.50 -8.57 4.82
C ALA A 38 -11.61 -9.08 5.76
N PHE A 39 -12.61 -8.24 6.03
CA PHE A 39 -13.76 -8.59 6.86
C PHE A 39 -14.57 -9.77 6.32
N LEU A 40 -14.68 -9.89 4.98
CA LEU A 40 -15.35 -11.02 4.34
C LEU A 40 -14.65 -12.36 4.65
N TYR A 41 -13.32 -12.34 4.78
CA TYR A 41 -12.51 -13.54 5.02
C TYR A 41 -12.32 -13.85 6.50
N THR A 42 -12.03 -12.86 7.33
CA THR A 42 -11.68 -13.09 8.74
C THR A 42 -12.89 -13.15 9.66
N LYS A 43 -14.04 -12.58 9.26
CA LYS A 43 -15.28 -12.48 10.05
C LYS A 43 -15.12 -11.84 11.45
N ASN A 44 -13.94 -11.31 11.74
CA ASN A 44 -13.54 -10.68 12.99
C ASN A 44 -12.90 -9.33 12.67
N GLU A 45 -13.35 -8.29 13.35
CA GLU A 45 -12.89 -6.91 13.11
C GLU A 45 -11.40 -6.73 13.45
N GLN A 46 -10.95 -7.32 14.55
CA GLN A 46 -9.56 -7.24 15.00
C GLN A 46 -8.59 -7.81 13.97
N ASP A 47 -8.92 -8.98 13.44
CA ASP A 47 -8.10 -9.72 12.48
C ASP A 47 -8.14 -9.05 11.10
N ALA A 48 -9.29 -8.50 10.71
CA ALA A 48 -9.40 -7.68 9.50
C ALA A 48 -8.51 -6.42 9.56
N LEU A 49 -8.45 -5.74 10.70
CA LEU A 49 -7.59 -4.57 10.89
C LEU A 49 -6.10 -4.94 10.81
N ASP A 50 -5.72 -6.06 11.40
CA ASP A 50 -4.35 -6.57 11.37
C ASP A 50 -3.90 -6.89 9.94
N VAL A 51 -4.71 -7.66 9.19
CA VAL A 51 -4.42 -8.01 7.79
C VAL A 51 -4.29 -6.77 6.89
N VAL A 52 -5.16 -5.77 7.07
CA VAL A 52 -5.08 -4.52 6.30
C VAL A 52 -3.80 -3.76 6.65
N GLY A 53 -3.46 -3.64 7.93
CA GLY A 53 -2.25 -2.97 8.39
C GLY A 53 -0.98 -3.65 7.87
N ASP A 54 -0.91 -4.97 7.99
CA ASP A 54 0.23 -5.78 7.55
C ASP A 54 0.42 -5.71 6.03
N THR A 55 -0.68 -5.71 5.26
CA THR A 55 -0.65 -5.53 3.80
C THR A 55 -0.10 -4.16 3.40
N VAL A 56 -0.53 -3.10 4.08
CA VAL A 56 -0.04 -1.73 3.85
C VAL A 56 1.43 -1.61 4.20
N LEU A 57 1.87 -2.21 5.30
CA LEU A 57 3.27 -2.20 5.73
C LEU A 57 4.16 -2.98 4.76
N LYS A 58 3.75 -4.18 4.34
CA LYS A 58 4.43 -4.97 3.31
C LYS A 58 4.55 -4.20 1.99
N GLY A 59 3.49 -3.53 1.54
CA GLY A 59 3.54 -2.69 0.34
C GLY A 59 4.57 -1.56 0.43
N TYR A 60 4.64 -0.90 1.58
CA TYR A 60 5.60 0.18 1.83
C TYR A 60 7.04 -0.34 1.88
N LEU A 61 7.26 -1.45 2.59
CA LEU A 61 8.55 -2.12 2.66
C LEU A 61 9.01 -2.55 1.27
N GLN A 62 8.14 -3.08 0.42
CA GLN A 62 8.50 -3.47 -0.95
C GLN A 62 8.93 -2.27 -1.80
N ILE A 63 8.27 -1.12 -1.67
CA ILE A 63 8.68 0.12 -2.35
C ILE A 63 10.07 0.58 -1.87
N LYS A 64 10.28 0.56 -0.54
CA LYS A 64 11.55 0.94 0.08
C LYS A 64 12.68 -0.04 -0.26
N THR A 65 12.41 -1.34 -0.23
CA THR A 65 13.34 -2.43 -0.52
C THR A 65 13.70 -2.49 -2.00
N ARG A 66 12.76 -2.21 -2.92
CA ARG A 66 13.05 -2.06 -4.37
C ARG A 66 14.05 -0.93 -4.66
N LEU A 67 14.07 0.12 -3.84
CA LEU A 67 15.11 1.17 -3.90
C LEU A 67 16.47 0.65 -3.37
N CYS A 68 16.46 -0.24 -2.38
CA CYS A 68 17.67 -0.82 -1.79
C CYS A 68 18.34 -1.90 -2.67
N PHE A 69 17.55 -2.78 -3.32
CA PHE A 69 18.10 -3.85 -4.17
C PHE A 69 18.78 -3.36 -5.46
N ARG A 70 18.54 -2.11 -5.88
CA ARG A 70 19.28 -1.51 -6.99
C ARG A 70 20.76 -1.25 -6.65
N HIS A 71 21.15 -1.39 -5.38
CA HIS A 71 22.51 -1.12 -4.90
C HIS A 71 23.21 -2.34 -4.28
N GLY A 72 22.70 -3.56 -4.50
CA GLY A 72 23.45 -4.80 -4.22
C GLY A 72 24.07 -4.89 -2.81
N LEU A 73 23.32 -4.59 -1.76
CA LEU A 73 23.80 -4.75 -0.38
C LEU A 73 23.05 -5.89 0.32
N HIS A 74 23.81 -6.98 0.46
CA HIS A 74 23.64 -8.03 1.45
C HIS A 74 24.03 -7.43 2.80
N GLU A 75 23.08 -6.89 3.56
CA GLU A 75 23.19 -6.73 5.01
C GLU A 75 21.89 -6.12 5.57
N CYS A 76 21.03 -7.02 6.03
CA CYS A 76 20.35 -6.84 7.30
C CYS A 76 21.29 -7.31 8.42
#